data_AF-A0A957IHA8-F1
#
_entry.id   AF-A0A957IHA8-F1
#
_cell.length_a   1.000
_cell.length_b   1.000
_cell.length_c   1.000
_cell.angle_alpha   90.00
_cell.angle_beta   90.00
_cell.angle_gamma   90.00
#
_symmetry.space_group_name_H-M   'P 1'
#
loop_
_entity.id
_entity.type
_entity.pdbx_description
1 polymer ?
#
loop_
_entity_poly.entity_id
_entity_poly.type
_entity_poly.pdbx_seq_one_letter_code
_entity_poly.pdbx_strand_id
1 'polypeptide(L)'
;MKSKRLLSITLLGIFMALIVGILQADDGQMFRRNISKTPEQETERANLAHMTFYVPAQTSDGEITAVEYYDAAGSLVDLREFAKPLVAVYIDGILETAVTSAEFPFAILSGAGYGAHDAHAAFSLDDGATWKRTNLSNSAALSSFVLANGQPYPGDAHNMTFAV
;
A
#
# COMPACT_ATOMS: atom_id res chain seq x y z
N MET A 1 -3.21 44.33 35.92
CA MET A 1 -3.91 44.42 34.62
C MET A 1 -2.98 44.45 33.41
N LYS A 2 -1.87 45.21 33.43
CA LYS A 2 -0.93 45.28 32.28
C LYS A 2 -0.25 43.94 31.93
N SER A 3 0.17 43.14 32.92
CA SER A 3 0.80 41.83 32.68
C SER A 3 -0.13 40.78 32.05
N LYS A 4 -1.40 40.74 32.48
CA LYS A 4 -2.42 39.85 31.89
C LYS A 4 -2.76 40.26 30.44
N ARG A 5 -2.75 41.56 30.13
CA ARG A 5 -2.92 42.06 28.76
C ARG A 5 -1.71 41.72 27.88
N LEU A 6 -0.49 41.83 28.42
CA LEU A 6 0.73 41.45 27.71
C LEU A 6 0.76 39.95 27.38
N LEU A 7 0.43 39.10 28.36
CA LEU A 7 0.33 37.64 28.19
C LEU A 7 -0.72 37.24 27.14
N SER A 8 -1.88 37.91 27.13
CA SER A 8 -2.94 37.62 26.17
C SER A 8 -2.55 37.99 24.73
N ILE A 9 -1.75 39.04 24.55
CA ILE A 9 -1.26 39.46 23.22
C ILE A 9 -0.19 38.49 22.71
N THR A 10 0.72 38.03 23.57
CA THR A 10 1.72 37.02 23.17
C THR A 10 1.05 35.69 22.83
N LEU A 11 0.05 35.24 23.60
CA LEU A 11 -0.68 34.02 23.29
C LEU A 11 -1.43 34.10 21.95
N LEU A 12 -2.03 35.26 21.65
CA LEU A 12 -2.69 35.51 20.37
C LEU A 12 -1.69 35.53 19.21
N GLY A 13 -0.51 36.13 19.42
CA GLY A 13 0.58 36.13 18.43
C GLY A 13 1.09 34.71 18.11
N ILE A 14 1.26 33.87 19.13
CA ILE A 14 1.64 32.45 18.95
C ILE A 14 0.55 31.69 18.19
N PHE A 15 -0.72 31.91 18.55
CA PHE A 15 -1.85 31.27 17.86
C PHE A 15 -1.96 31.68 16.39
N MET A 16 -1.73 32.97 16.08
CA MET A 16 -1.67 33.48 14.70
C MET A 16 -0.50 32.84 13.93
N ALA A 17 0.68 32.75 14.53
CA ALA A 17 1.84 32.11 13.90
C ALA A 17 1.59 30.63 13.58
N LEU A 18 0.87 29.90 14.45
CA LEU A 18 0.47 28.51 14.22
C LEU A 18 -0.51 28.38 13.04
N ILE A 19 -1.49 29.27 12.91
CA ILE A 19 -2.44 29.25 11.78
C ILE A 19 -1.74 29.53 10.45
N VAL A 20 -0.81 30.49 10.42
CA VAL A 20 -0.02 30.80 9.22
C VAL A 20 0.88 29.62 8.83
N GLY A 21 1.44 28.91 9.80
CA GLY A 21 2.25 27.70 9.54
C GLY A 21 1.48 26.59 8.84
N ILE A 22 0.19 26.39 9.16
CA ILE A 22 -0.65 25.38 8.51
C ILE A 22 -0.97 25.76 7.06
N LEU A 23 -1.12 27.06 6.76
CA LEU A 23 -1.40 27.56 5.39
C LEU A 23 -0.18 27.55 4.46
N GLN A 24 1.03 27.40 5.00
CA GLN A 24 2.28 27.36 4.23
C GLN A 24 2.82 25.93 4.05
N ALA A 25 2.21 24.93 4.70
CA ALA A 25 2.56 23.55 4.49
C ALA A 25 2.01 23.07 3.14
N ASP A 26 2.89 22.63 2.26
CA ASP A 26 2.56 21.99 0.99
C ASP A 26 2.96 20.52 1.06
N ASP A 27 1.96 19.65 1.20
CA ASP A 27 2.15 18.20 1.28
C ASP A 27 2.22 17.55 -0.13
N GLY A 28 2.23 18.37 -1.19
CA GLY A 28 2.20 17.94 -2.58
C GLY A 28 0.87 17.33 -3.00
N GLN A 29 0.79 16.92 -4.27
CA GLN A 29 -0.39 16.21 -4.75
C GLN A 29 -0.49 14.80 -4.15
N MET A 30 -1.70 14.44 -3.73
CA MET A 30 -2.02 13.12 -3.21
C MET A 30 -1.76 12.00 -4.24
N PHE A 31 -0.80 11.13 -3.93
CA PHE A 31 -0.40 10.02 -4.80
C PHE A 31 -0.98 8.68 -4.31
N ARG A 32 -1.91 8.11 -5.07
CA ARG A 32 -2.57 6.82 -4.75
C ARG A 32 -2.55 5.90 -5.94
N ARG A 33 -2.11 4.66 -5.72
CA ARG A 33 -2.04 3.62 -6.75
C ARG A 33 -2.61 2.32 -6.19
N ASN A 34 -3.40 1.64 -7.02
CA ASN A 34 -3.82 0.28 -6.77
C ASN A 34 -2.77 -0.68 -7.37
N ILE A 35 -1.96 -1.30 -6.52
CA ILE A 35 -0.87 -2.19 -6.91
C ILE A 35 -1.39 -3.59 -7.28
N SER A 36 -2.40 -4.09 -6.56
CA SER A 36 -2.96 -5.43 -6.75
C SER A 36 -3.75 -5.56 -8.05
N LYS A 37 -4.46 -4.49 -8.43
CA LYS A 37 -5.36 -4.41 -9.60
C LYS A 37 -6.49 -5.46 -9.55
N THR A 38 -6.84 -5.91 -8.36
CA THR A 38 -7.80 -7.00 -8.10
C THR A 38 -8.86 -6.50 -7.11
N PRO A 39 -9.71 -5.53 -7.49
CA PRO A 39 -10.66 -4.90 -6.56
C PRO A 39 -11.73 -5.85 -6.02
N GLU A 40 -11.95 -6.98 -6.68
CA GLU A 40 -12.90 -8.02 -6.25
C GLU A 40 -12.28 -9.05 -5.30
N GLN A 41 -10.94 -9.02 -5.15
CA GLN A 41 -10.21 -9.91 -4.27
C GLN A 41 -9.91 -9.20 -2.96
N GLU A 42 -9.77 -10.02 -1.92
CA GLU A 42 -9.27 -9.55 -0.66
C GLU A 42 -7.75 -9.53 -0.68
N THR A 43 -7.18 -8.36 -0.40
CA THR A 43 -5.74 -8.19 -0.23
C THR A 43 -5.37 -8.23 1.24
N GLU A 44 -4.48 -9.14 1.60
CA GLU A 44 -3.99 -9.33 2.96
C GLU A 44 -2.46 -9.25 3.05
N ARG A 45 -1.97 -9.10 4.29
CA ARG A 45 -0.54 -9.11 4.64
C ARG A 45 0.30 -8.18 3.74
N ALA A 46 -0.31 -7.08 3.29
CA ALA A 46 0.32 -6.14 2.39
C ALA A 46 1.47 -5.42 3.11
N ASN A 47 2.65 -5.45 2.50
CA ASN A 47 3.85 -4.78 2.97
C ASN A 47 4.50 -4.04 1.79
N LEU A 48 4.99 -2.84 2.06
CA LEU A 48 5.70 -1.99 1.11
C LEU A 48 7.01 -1.53 1.74
N ALA A 49 8.12 -1.76 1.05
CA ALA A 49 9.43 -1.25 1.44
C ALA A 49 10.16 -0.66 0.24
N HIS A 50 11.17 0.16 0.51
CA HIS A 50 12.08 0.69 -0.50
C HIS A 50 13.49 0.12 -0.30
N MET A 51 14.28 0.10 -1.37
CA MET A 51 15.71 -0.22 -1.30
C MET A 51 16.54 0.99 -0.82
N THR A 52 17.75 0.73 -0.34
CA THR A 52 18.67 1.75 0.19
C THR A 52 19.47 2.50 -0.89
N PHE A 53 19.47 2.00 -2.12
CA PHE A 53 20.20 2.57 -3.25
C PHE A 53 19.25 3.18 -4.29
N TYR A 54 19.82 4.03 -5.15
CA TYR A 54 19.12 4.64 -6.27
C TYR A 54 19.39 3.89 -7.56
N VAL A 55 18.38 3.84 -8.43
CA VAL A 55 18.49 3.36 -9.81
C VAL A 55 17.97 4.42 -10.77
N PRO A 56 18.41 4.44 -12.05
CA PRO A 56 17.77 5.27 -13.06
C PRO A 56 16.27 4.99 -13.08
N ALA A 57 15.46 6.05 -13.09
CA ALA A 57 14.03 5.90 -13.04
C ALA A 57 13.51 5.24 -14.33
N GLN A 58 12.66 4.23 -14.17
CA GLN A 58 12.15 3.41 -15.25
C GLN A 58 10.67 3.09 -15.07
N THR A 59 9.90 3.18 -16.15
CA THR A 59 8.52 2.69 -16.16
C THR A 59 8.49 1.16 -16.06
N SER A 60 7.32 0.59 -15.77
CA SER A 60 7.11 -0.86 -15.68
C SER A 60 7.42 -1.60 -17.00
N ASP A 61 7.43 -0.87 -18.11
CA ASP A 61 7.77 -1.36 -19.44
C ASP A 61 9.27 -1.29 -19.73
N GLY A 62 10.06 -0.68 -18.83
CA GLY A 62 11.51 -0.57 -18.91
C GLY A 62 12.02 0.68 -19.62
N GLU A 63 11.15 1.63 -19.93
CA GLU A 63 11.53 2.91 -20.54
C GLU A 63 12.15 3.84 -19.49
N ILE A 64 13.29 4.47 -19.80
CA ILE A 64 13.90 5.48 -18.92
C ILE A 64 12.97 6.69 -18.85
N THR A 65 12.65 7.12 -17.64
CA THR A 65 11.79 8.28 -17.39
C THR A 65 12.40 9.18 -16.33
N ALA A 66 11.84 10.38 -16.17
CA ALA A 66 12.04 11.18 -14.98
C ALA A 66 10.76 11.20 -14.13
N VAL A 67 10.92 11.24 -12.81
CA VAL A 67 9.84 11.38 -11.84
C VAL A 67 9.59 12.87 -11.62
N GLU A 68 8.37 13.30 -11.90
CA GLU A 68 7.90 14.67 -11.72
C GLU A 68 7.21 14.84 -10.37
N TYR A 69 7.61 15.85 -9.59
CA TYR A 69 6.97 16.20 -8.32
C TYR A 69 6.18 17.49 -8.48
N TYR A 70 4.92 17.43 -8.05
CA TYR A 70 3.97 18.54 -8.16
C TYR A 70 3.60 19.07 -6.78
N ASP A 71 3.44 20.39 -6.67
CA ASP A 71 2.86 21.05 -5.50
C ASP A 71 1.37 20.70 -5.36
N ALA A 72 0.75 21.07 -4.23
CA ALA A 72 -0.69 20.89 -4.02
C ALA A 72 -1.58 21.65 -5.03
N ALA A 73 -1.04 22.66 -5.73
CA ALA A 73 -1.72 23.41 -6.78
C ALA A 73 -1.53 22.81 -8.19
N GLY A 74 -0.73 21.75 -8.33
CA GLY A 74 -0.41 21.08 -9.59
C GLY A 74 0.71 21.71 -10.40
N SER A 75 1.51 22.61 -9.84
CA SER A 75 2.71 23.14 -10.49
C SER A 75 3.89 22.20 -10.31
N LEU A 76 4.71 22.04 -11.34
CA LEU A 76 5.94 21.24 -11.28
C LEU A 76 6.96 21.90 -10.34
N VAL A 77 7.46 21.14 -9.38
CA VAL A 77 8.42 21.59 -8.34
C VAL A 77 9.80 21.00 -8.57
N ASP A 78 9.87 19.71 -8.88
CA ASP A 78 11.14 18.98 -9.01
C ASP A 78 11.03 17.87 -10.07
N LEU A 79 12.16 17.49 -10.64
CA LEU A 79 12.28 16.43 -11.62
C LEU A 79 13.49 15.57 -11.28
N ARG A 80 13.28 14.26 -11.09
CA ARG A 80 14.35 13.33 -10.71
C ARG A 80 14.50 12.18 -11.70
N GLU A 81 15.73 11.99 -12.16
CA GLU A 81 16.09 10.90 -13.08
C GLU A 81 16.41 9.59 -12.35
N PHE A 82 16.43 9.60 -11.01
CA PHE A 82 16.75 8.45 -10.18
C PHE A 82 15.68 8.24 -9.11
N ALA A 83 15.30 6.98 -8.91
CA ALA A 83 14.30 6.55 -7.93
C ALA A 83 14.87 5.47 -7.01
N LYS A 84 14.30 5.34 -5.81
CA LYS A 84 14.57 4.18 -4.96
C LYS A 84 13.60 3.08 -5.37
N PRO A 85 14.09 1.87 -5.71
CA PRO A 85 13.19 0.76 -6.02
C PRO A 85 12.21 0.52 -4.87
N LEU A 86 10.93 0.49 -5.20
CA LEU A 86 9.86 0.12 -4.27
C LEU A 86 9.48 -1.33 -4.53
N VAL A 87 9.25 -2.08 -3.45
CA VAL A 87 8.79 -3.47 -3.51
C VAL A 87 7.58 -3.61 -2.60
N ALA A 88 6.48 -4.03 -3.20
CA ALA A 88 5.26 -4.38 -2.51
C ALA A 88 5.08 -5.90 -2.55
N VAL A 89 4.73 -6.48 -1.41
CA VAL A 89 4.34 -7.88 -1.31
C VAL A 89 3.00 -7.97 -0.62
N TYR A 90 2.17 -8.89 -1.06
CA TYR A 90 0.82 -9.07 -0.55
C TYR A 90 0.30 -10.43 -0.95
N ILE A 91 -0.78 -10.83 -0.31
CA ILE A 91 -1.54 -12.01 -0.65
C ILE A 91 -2.88 -11.54 -1.18
N ASP A 92 -3.30 -12.08 -2.33
CA ASP A 92 -4.63 -11.84 -2.87
C ASP A 92 -5.38 -13.17 -2.98
N GLY A 93 -6.68 -13.16 -2.70
CA GLY A 93 -7.56 -14.29 -2.91
C GLY A 93 -9.00 -13.87 -3.08
N ILE A 94 -9.82 -14.78 -3.58
CA ILE A 94 -11.26 -14.56 -3.66
C ILE A 94 -11.80 -14.50 -2.22
N LEU A 95 -12.61 -13.48 -1.92
CA LEU A 95 -13.26 -13.34 -0.63
C LEU A 95 -14.03 -14.62 -0.31
N GLU A 96 -13.62 -15.32 0.75
CA GLU A 96 -14.38 -16.47 1.21
C GLU A 96 -15.69 -16.01 1.81
N THR A 97 -16.77 -16.72 1.47
CA THR A 97 -18.04 -16.51 2.17
C THR A 97 -17.84 -16.99 3.60
N ALA A 98 -17.94 -16.06 4.55
CA ALA A 98 -18.07 -16.32 5.97
C ALA A 98 -18.69 -17.69 6.26
N VAL A 99 -17.89 -18.67 6.69
CA VAL A 99 -18.42 -19.93 7.21
C VAL A 99 -19.07 -19.61 8.54
N THR A 100 -20.36 -19.27 8.48
CA THR A 100 -21.20 -19.12 9.67
C THR A 100 -21.72 -20.50 10.03
N SER A 101 -21.40 -20.96 11.24
CA SER A 101 -21.96 -22.19 11.79
C SER A 101 -22.72 -21.85 13.07
N ALA A 102 -23.70 -22.68 13.43
CA ALA A 102 -24.46 -22.48 14.68
C ALA A 102 -23.55 -22.52 15.92
N GLU A 103 -22.37 -23.12 15.82
CA GLU A 103 -21.37 -23.21 16.89
C GLU A 103 -20.36 -22.04 16.89
N PHE A 104 -20.12 -21.41 15.73
CA PHE A 104 -19.25 -20.24 15.60
C PHE A 104 -20.02 -19.09 14.93
N PRO A 105 -20.65 -18.20 15.74
CA PRO A 105 -21.45 -17.09 15.24
C PRO A 105 -20.61 -15.94 14.65
N PHE A 106 -19.28 -16.08 14.65
CA PHE A 106 -18.36 -15.14 14.04
C PHE A 106 -17.88 -15.71 12.71
N ALA A 107 -18.13 -14.94 11.65
CA ALA A 107 -17.48 -15.16 10.37
C ALA A 107 -15.97 -14.98 10.53
N ILE A 108 -15.18 -16.03 10.36
CA ILE A 108 -13.73 -15.88 10.14
C ILE A 108 -13.57 -15.38 8.71
N LEU A 109 -13.60 -14.07 8.55
CA LEU A 109 -13.16 -13.41 7.33
C LEU A 109 -11.69 -13.07 7.54
N SER A 110 -10.84 -13.78 6.80
CA SER A 110 -9.49 -13.35 6.42
C SER A 110 -8.46 -13.08 7.54
N GLY A 111 -7.17 -13.24 7.25
CA GLY A 111 -6.06 -13.07 8.19
C GLY A 111 -5.66 -14.31 8.99
N ALA A 112 -6.63 -15.18 9.28
CA ALA A 112 -6.51 -16.49 9.95
C ALA A 112 -7.39 -17.58 9.31
N GLY A 113 -8.10 -17.25 8.22
CA GLY A 113 -8.97 -18.15 7.49
C GLY A 113 -8.20 -19.08 6.54
N TYR A 114 -8.86 -20.16 6.15
CA TYR A 114 -8.46 -21.00 5.04
C TYR A 114 -8.88 -20.30 3.73
N GLY A 115 -8.17 -20.49 2.63
CA GLY A 115 -8.56 -19.85 1.37
C GLY A 115 -7.81 -20.24 0.11
N ALA A 116 -8.27 -19.71 -1.01
CA ALA A 116 -7.61 -19.82 -2.31
C ALA A 116 -6.78 -18.56 -2.60
N HIS A 117 -5.75 -18.34 -1.78
CA HIS A 117 -4.90 -17.17 -1.90
C HIS A 117 -3.58 -17.45 -2.61
N ASP A 118 -3.11 -16.47 -3.39
CA ASP A 118 -1.79 -16.47 -4.01
C ASP A 118 -0.91 -15.34 -3.45
N ALA A 119 0.38 -15.63 -3.34
CA ALA A 119 1.42 -14.70 -2.93
C ALA A 119 1.93 -13.90 -4.13
N HIS A 120 1.84 -12.58 -4.05
CA HIS A 120 2.22 -11.65 -5.10
C HIS A 120 3.38 -10.74 -4.68
N ALA A 121 4.30 -10.51 -5.61
CA ALA A 121 5.27 -9.44 -5.50
C ALA A 121 5.07 -8.45 -6.64
N ALA A 122 5.22 -7.17 -6.33
CA ALA A 122 5.26 -6.10 -7.30
C ALA A 122 6.42 -5.16 -7.01
N PHE A 123 7.01 -4.58 -8.04
CA PHE A 123 8.05 -3.57 -7.88
C PHE A 123 7.82 -2.38 -8.79
N SER A 124 8.37 -1.23 -8.38
CA SER A 124 8.38 0.02 -9.13
C SER A 124 9.79 0.62 -9.10
N LEU A 125 10.20 1.17 -10.24
CA LEU A 125 11.47 1.87 -10.42
C LEU A 125 11.25 3.36 -10.76
N ASP A 126 10.05 3.89 -10.55
CA ASP A 126 9.64 5.26 -10.86
C ASP A 126 8.82 5.85 -9.70
N ASP A 127 9.29 5.64 -8.47
CA ASP A 127 8.66 6.11 -7.21
C ASP A 127 7.18 5.71 -7.06
N GLY A 128 6.80 4.57 -7.63
CA GLY A 128 5.46 4.00 -7.53
C GLY A 128 4.50 4.49 -8.61
N ALA A 129 4.94 5.21 -9.64
CA ALA A 129 4.07 5.64 -10.72
C ALA A 129 3.56 4.46 -11.55
N THR A 130 4.43 3.50 -11.84
CA THR A 130 4.08 2.25 -12.52
C THR A 130 4.61 1.05 -11.75
N TRP A 131 3.93 -0.09 -11.92
CA TRP A 131 4.20 -1.30 -11.14
C TRP A 131 4.21 -2.53 -12.03
N LYS A 132 5.28 -3.32 -11.92
CA LYS A 132 5.34 -4.66 -12.50
C LYS A 132 5.03 -5.69 -11.43
N ARG A 133 4.05 -6.55 -11.68
CA ARG A 133 3.49 -7.52 -10.73
C ARG A 133 3.68 -8.94 -11.25
N THR A 134 3.98 -9.85 -10.33
CA THR A 134 4.09 -11.29 -10.61
C THR A 134 3.44 -12.10 -9.49
N ASN A 135 2.72 -13.17 -9.86
CA ASN A 135 2.28 -14.21 -8.94
C ASN A 135 3.46 -15.16 -8.67
N LEU A 136 3.91 -15.23 -7.43
CA LEU A 136 5.06 -16.05 -7.04
C LEU A 136 4.67 -17.48 -6.68
N SER A 137 3.48 -17.71 -6.14
CA SER A 137 3.03 -19.04 -5.68
C SER A 137 2.38 -19.86 -6.78
N ASN A 138 1.48 -19.26 -7.57
CA ASN A 138 0.63 -19.93 -8.56
C ASN A 138 -0.03 -21.21 -8.00
N SER A 139 -0.46 -21.17 -6.75
CA SER A 139 -0.94 -22.32 -5.98
C SER A 139 -2.44 -22.30 -5.72
N ALA A 140 -3.09 -21.14 -5.79
CA ALA A 140 -4.52 -21.00 -5.43
C ALA A 140 -5.44 -21.96 -6.21
N ALA A 141 -5.11 -22.25 -7.48
CA ALA A 141 -5.87 -23.18 -8.33
C ALA A 141 -5.40 -24.65 -8.24
N LEU A 142 -4.36 -24.95 -7.46
CA LEU A 142 -3.79 -26.28 -7.30
C LEU A 142 -4.29 -26.93 -6.01
N SER A 143 -4.17 -28.26 -5.93
CA SER A 143 -4.61 -29.02 -4.75
C SER A 143 -3.69 -30.20 -4.47
N SER A 144 -3.47 -30.50 -3.19
CA SER A 144 -2.69 -31.65 -2.72
C SER A 144 -3.56 -32.73 -2.05
N PHE A 145 -4.83 -32.45 -1.75
CA PHE A 145 -5.76 -33.41 -1.17
C PHE A 145 -7.23 -33.04 -1.43
N VAL A 146 -8.10 -34.04 -1.27
CA VAL A 146 -9.55 -33.90 -1.47
C VAL A 146 -10.25 -33.92 -0.12
N LEU A 147 -11.19 -33.00 0.08
CA LEU A 147 -12.01 -32.89 1.27
C LEU A 147 -13.02 -34.04 1.36
N ALA A 148 -13.60 -34.25 2.55
CA ALA A 148 -14.63 -35.28 2.76
C ALA A 148 -15.89 -35.10 1.87
N ASN A 149 -16.15 -33.88 1.40
CA ASN A 149 -17.22 -33.54 0.46
C ASN A 149 -16.86 -33.80 -1.02
N GLY A 150 -15.67 -34.37 -1.31
CA GLY A 150 -15.19 -34.69 -2.65
C GLY A 150 -14.60 -33.51 -3.43
N GLN A 151 -14.54 -32.31 -2.86
CA GLN A 151 -13.94 -31.14 -3.50
C GLN A 151 -12.42 -31.06 -3.24
N PRO A 152 -11.61 -30.65 -4.22
CA PRO A 152 -10.18 -30.39 -3.98
C PRO A 152 -10.02 -29.19 -3.04
N TYR A 153 -9.13 -29.31 -2.05
CA TYR A 153 -8.78 -28.17 -1.20
C TYR A 153 -7.77 -27.27 -1.94
N PRO A 154 -8.02 -25.96 -2.10
CA PRO A 154 -7.13 -25.08 -2.86
C PRO A 154 -5.80 -24.85 -2.13
N GLY A 155 -4.77 -24.46 -2.88
CA GLY A 155 -3.54 -23.94 -2.28
C GLY A 155 -3.79 -22.59 -1.61
N ASP A 156 -3.13 -22.38 -0.48
CA ASP A 156 -3.39 -21.22 0.37
C ASP A 156 -2.08 -20.57 0.82
N ALA A 157 -1.79 -19.37 0.33
CA ALA A 157 -0.69 -18.55 0.81
C ALA A 157 -1.14 -17.75 2.04
N HIS A 158 -0.52 -17.98 3.20
CA HIS A 158 -0.97 -17.37 4.45
C HIS A 158 -0.10 -16.20 4.94
N ASN A 159 1.17 -16.13 4.51
CA ASN A 159 2.03 -15.02 4.88
C ASN A 159 3.03 -14.68 3.77
N MET A 160 3.25 -13.39 3.58
CA MET A 160 4.28 -12.87 2.70
C MET A 160 4.94 -11.67 3.37
N THR A 161 6.26 -11.64 3.34
CA THR A 161 7.01 -10.56 3.97
C THR A 161 8.24 -10.28 3.13
N PHE A 162 8.53 -9.00 2.96
CA PHE A 162 9.74 -8.52 2.34
C PHE A 162 10.49 -7.69 3.37
N ALA A 163 11.79 -7.92 3.47
CA ALA A 163 12.68 -7.23 4.39
C ALA A 163 13.89 -6.74 3.60
N VAL A 164 14.37 -5.55 3.96
CA VAL A 164 15.46 -4.82 3.28
C VAL A 164 16.54 -4.47 4.29
#